data_AF-A0A8S2TZJ6-F1
#
_entry.id   AF-A0A8S2TZJ6-F1
#
_cell.length_a   1.000
_cell.length_b   1.000
_cell.length_c   1.000
_cell.angle_alpha   90.00
_cell.angle_beta   90.00
_cell.angle_gamma   90.00
#
_symmetry.space_group_name_H-M   'P 1'
#
loop_
_entity.id
_entity.type
_entity.pdbx_description
1 polymer ?
#
loop_
_entity_poly.entity_id
_entity_poly.type
_entity_poly.pdbx_seq_one_letter_code
_entity_poly.pdbx_strand_id
1 'polypeptide(L)'
;RLDYCIFGRTLEKLDSGFISYVSFIHMECLHTHPVLVYYCSLVNDKVDRRNEYSRSNKREIRHTEMYAYTRRQRAMFRWYLAYTLIRNTHLVQLRKYQVLNL
;
A
#
# COMPACT_ATOMS: atom_id res chain seq x y z
N ARG A 1 8.71 12.05 31.52
CA ARG A 1 8.32 11.10 30.46
C ARG A 1 7.34 11.84 29.56
N LEU A 2 7.44 11.76 28.23
CA LEU A 2 6.63 12.56 27.31
C LEU A 2 5.37 11.84 26.80
N ASP A 3 5.27 10.53 27.05
CA ASP A 3 4.16 9.65 26.69
C ASP A 3 3.00 9.67 27.70
N TYR A 4 3.06 10.54 28.69
CA TYR A 4 2.03 10.67 29.72
C TYR A 4 1.83 12.15 30.08
N CYS A 5 0.57 12.59 30.13
CA CYS A 5 0.19 13.92 30.58
C CYS A 5 -0.16 13.92 32.07
N ILE A 6 0.39 14.88 32.83
CA ILE A 6 0.19 14.99 34.27
C ILE A 6 -1.21 15.55 34.61
N PHE A 7 -1.78 16.39 33.74
CA PHE A 7 -3.03 17.11 33.99
C PHE A 7 -4.31 16.29 33.70
N GLY A 8 -4.18 15.04 33.24
CA GLY A 8 -5.29 14.18 32.88
C GLY A 8 -5.91 14.50 31.51
N ARG A 9 -6.83 13.63 31.05
CA ARG A 9 -7.27 13.57 29.64
C ARG A 9 -7.92 14.84 29.10
N THR A 10 -8.63 15.58 29.94
CA THR A 10 -9.30 16.83 29.55
C THR A 10 -8.34 17.99 29.35
N LEU A 11 -7.15 17.95 29.97
CA LEU A 11 -6.16 19.02 29.95
C LEU A 11 -4.86 18.63 29.21
N GLU A 12 -4.86 17.50 28.50
CA GLU A 12 -3.74 17.03 27.67
C GLU A 12 -3.25 18.09 26.68
N LYS A 13 -4.16 18.92 26.17
CA LYS A 13 -3.83 19.99 25.22
C LYS A 13 -3.11 21.19 25.84
N LEU A 14 -2.98 21.25 27.16
CA LEU A 14 -2.21 22.29 27.85
C LEU A 14 -0.78 21.83 28.15
N ASP A 15 -0.52 20.53 28.06
CA ASP A 15 0.82 19.95 28.22
C ASP A 15 1.55 19.94 26.86
N SER A 16 2.40 20.94 26.66
CA SER A 16 3.18 21.10 25.44
C SER A 16 4.12 19.91 25.17
N GLY A 17 4.62 19.25 26.23
CA GLY A 17 5.47 18.08 26.12
C GLY A 17 4.70 16.89 25.57
N PHE A 18 3.53 16.62 26.14
CA PHE A 18 2.66 15.54 25.70
C PHE A 18 2.16 15.76 24.26
N ILE A 19 1.73 16.97 23.91
CA ILE A 19 1.29 17.29 22.54
C ILE A 19 2.42 17.09 21.52
N SER A 20 3.63 17.53 21.85
CA SER A 20 4.78 17.37 20.96
C SER A 20 5.07 15.88 20.70
N TYR A 21 4.96 15.04 21.73
CA TYR A 21 5.10 13.59 21.59
C TYR A 21 4.01 12.97 20.71
N VAL A 22 2.74 13.29 20.93
CA VAL A 22 1.63 12.80 20.09
C VAL A 22 1.81 13.24 18.63
N SER A 23 2.23 14.49 18.42
CA SER A 23 2.48 15.03 17.08
C SER A 23 3.61 14.29 16.38
N PHE A 24 4.70 13.99 17.11
CA PHE A 24 5.80 13.16 16.62
C PHE A 24 5.33 11.77 16.21
N ILE A 25 4.51 11.09 17.03
CA ILE A 25 3.98 9.75 16.69
C ILE A 25 3.13 9.79 15.41
N HIS A 26 2.29 10.81 15.24
CA HIS A 26 1.53 10.97 14.01
C HIS A 26 2.44 11.20 12.80
N MET A 27 3.46 12.05 12.94
CA MET A 27 4.43 12.32 11.88
C MET A 27 5.19 11.05 11.49
N GLU A 28 5.72 10.31 12.47
CA GLU A 28 6.38 9.02 12.23
C GLU A 28 5.46 8.03 11.54
N CYS A 29 4.23 7.84 12.03
CA CYS A 29 3.26 6.93 11.42
C CYS A 29 2.94 7.30 9.96
N LEU A 30 2.88 8.60 9.64
CA LEU A 30 2.64 9.07 8.27
C LEU A 30 3.84 8.86 7.34
N HIS A 31 5.06 9.10 7.82
CA HIS A 31 6.27 9.02 7.00
C HIS A 31 6.85 7.61 6.88
N THR A 32 6.74 6.80 7.93
CA THR A 32 7.40 5.48 8.05
C THR A 32 6.41 4.35 8.30
N HIS A 33 5.16 4.49 7.81
CA HIS A 33 4.15 3.44 7.97
C HIS A 33 4.66 2.08 7.44
N PRO A 34 4.76 1.03 8.29
CA PRO A 34 5.45 -0.20 7.94
C PRO A 34 4.81 -0.92 6.74
N VAL A 35 3.48 -0.86 6.61
CA VAL A 35 2.76 -1.44 5.46
C VAL A 35 3.12 -0.72 4.15
N LEU A 36 3.30 0.61 4.17
CA LEU A 36 3.65 1.37 2.97
C LEU A 36 5.10 1.15 2.59
N VAL A 37 6.01 1.17 3.57
CA VAL A 37 7.43 0.87 3.36
C VAL A 37 7.61 -0.51 2.73
N TYR A 38 6.93 -1.53 3.26
CA TYR A 38 7.00 -2.88 2.70
C TYR A 38 6.30 -3.00 1.34
N TYR A 39 5.18 -2.31 1.13
CA TYR A 39 4.55 -2.27 -0.19
C TYR A 39 5.50 -1.68 -1.25
N CYS A 40 6.17 -0.57 -0.93
CA CYS A 40 7.16 0.04 -1.82
C CYS A 40 8.33 -0.91 -2.10
N SER A 41 8.81 -1.65 -1.10
CA SER A 41 9.88 -2.63 -1.33
C SER A 41 9.43 -3.79 -2.24
N LEU A 42 8.19 -4.30 -2.09
CA LEU A 42 7.61 -5.30 -2.99
C LEU A 42 7.47 -4.80 -4.43
N VAL A 43 7.11 -3.53 -4.61
CA VAL A 43 7.02 -2.91 -5.94
C VAL A 43 8.41 -2.76 -6.56
N ASN A 44 9.38 -2.26 -5.79
CA ASN A 44 10.76 -2.10 -6.24
C ASN A 44 11.39 -3.43 -6.62
N ASP A 45 11.24 -4.49 -5.81
CA ASP A 45 11.74 -5.83 -6.13
C ASP A 45 11.18 -6.36 -7.47
N LYS A 46 9.89 -6.12 -7.74
CA LYS A 46 9.30 -6.50 -9.04
C LYS A 46 9.86 -5.70 -10.21
N VAL A 47 10.11 -4.40 -10.01
CA VAL A 47 10.72 -3.53 -11.03
C VAL A 47 12.17 -3.94 -11.29
N ASP A 48 12.93 -4.21 -10.24
CA ASP A 48 14.33 -4.61 -10.32
C ASP A 48 14.49 -5.95 -11.03
N ARG A 49 13.68 -6.96 -10.66
CA ARG A 49 13.67 -8.25 -11.37
C ARG A 49 13.29 -8.11 -12.85
N ARG A 50 12.34 -7.21 -13.16
CA ARG A 50 11.97 -6.93 -14.56
C ARG A 50 13.12 -6.27 -15.32
N ASN A 51 13.83 -5.35 -14.68
CA ASN A 51 14.98 -4.66 -15.27
C ASN A 51 16.14 -5.64 -15.48
N GLU A 52 16.45 -6.48 -14.49
CA GLU A 52 17.47 -7.53 -14.58
C GLU A 52 17.16 -8.51 -15.71
N TYR A 53 15.92 -8.99 -15.79
CA TYR A 53 15.47 -9.85 -16.89
C TYR A 53 15.64 -9.17 -18.25
N SER A 54 15.31 -7.88 -18.36
CA SER A 54 15.47 -7.11 -19.61
C SER A 54 16.95 -6.92 -19.99
N ARG A 55 17.86 -6.83 -19.02
CA ARG A 55 19.31 -6.70 -19.24
C ARG A 55 19.96 -8.04 -19.61
N SER A 56 19.52 -9.13 -19.00
CA SER A 56 20.00 -10.49 -19.26
C SER A 56 19.47 -11.03 -20.59
N ASN A 57 18.20 -10.79 -20.89
CA ASN A 57 17.53 -11.35 -22.06
C ASN A 57 17.61 -10.40 -23.28
N LYS A 58 18.80 -10.31 -23.87
CA LYS A 58 18.98 -9.81 -25.26
C LYS A 58 18.36 -10.74 -26.31
N ARG A 59 17.77 -11.87 -25.90
CA ARG A 59 17.14 -12.87 -26.76
C ARG A 59 15.64 -12.61 -26.82
N GLU A 60 15.18 -12.40 -28.04
CA GLU A 60 13.82 -12.04 -28.46
C GLU A 60 12.78 -13.01 -27.89
N ILE A 61 12.11 -12.63 -26.80
CA ILE A 61 10.89 -13.32 -26.37
C ILE A 61 9.85 -13.03 -27.44
N ARG A 62 9.29 -14.09 -28.03
CA ARG A 62 8.25 -13.95 -29.04
C ARG A 62 7.09 -13.16 -28.44
N HIS A 63 6.76 -12.04 -29.06
CA HIS A 63 5.69 -11.12 -28.69
C HIS A 63 4.45 -11.88 -28.16
N THR A 64 4.01 -12.91 -28.88
CA THR A 64 2.88 -13.80 -28.55
C THR A 64 2.91 -14.40 -27.13
N GLU A 65 4.07 -14.86 -26.66
CA GLU A 65 4.21 -15.48 -25.32
C GLU A 65 4.04 -14.43 -24.21
N MET A 66 4.55 -13.21 -24.45
CA MET A 66 4.38 -12.07 -23.55
C MET A 66 2.91 -11.62 -23.45
N TYR A 67 2.16 -11.61 -24.57
CA TYR A 67 0.70 -11.33 -24.55
C TYR A 67 -0.07 -12.41 -23.79
N ALA A 68 0.24 -13.69 -24.02
CA ALA A 68 -0.42 -14.78 -23.31
C ALA A 68 -0.18 -14.70 -21.79
N TYR A 69 1.07 -14.43 -21.39
CA TYR A 69 1.45 -14.25 -20.00
C TYR A 69 0.71 -13.07 -19.34
N THR A 70 0.69 -11.90 -19.99
CA THR A 70 0.01 -10.71 -19.45
C THR A 70 -1.51 -10.90 -19.38
N ARG A 71 -2.13 -11.58 -20.35
CA ARG A 71 -3.55 -11.95 -20.30
C ARG A 71 -3.87 -12.88 -19.13
N ARG A 72 -3.05 -13.91 -18.91
CA ARG A 72 -3.21 -14.82 -17.77
C ARG A 72 -3.13 -14.08 -16.44
N GLN A 73 -2.13 -13.21 -16.27
CA GLN A 73 -1.99 -12.40 -15.05
C GLN A 73 -3.21 -11.51 -14.82
N ARG A 74 -3.71 -10.84 -15.86
CA ARG A 74 -4.95 -10.03 -15.78
C ARG A 74 -6.16 -10.86 -15.37
N ALA A 75 -6.32 -12.07 -15.92
CA ALA A 75 -7.41 -12.96 -15.55
C ALA A 75 -7.31 -13.37 -14.06
N MET A 76 -6.11 -13.72 -13.59
CA MET A 76 -5.87 -14.04 -12.17
C MET A 76 -6.18 -12.86 -11.26
N PHE A 77 -5.73 -11.64 -11.59
CA PHE A 77 -6.05 -10.45 -10.79
C PHE A 77 -7.55 -10.16 -10.73
N ARG A 78 -8.29 -10.39 -11.82
CA ARG A 78 -9.76 -10.27 -11.82
C ARG A 78 -10.40 -11.29 -10.87
N TRP A 79 -9.91 -12.53 -10.87
CA TRP A 79 -10.39 -13.55 -9.94
C TRP A 79 -10.06 -13.23 -8.49
N TYR A 80 -8.84 -12.80 -8.18
CA TYR A 80 -8.47 -12.37 -6.84
C TYR A 80 -9.32 -11.20 -6.37
N LEU A 81 -9.56 -10.22 -7.25
CA LEU A 81 -10.45 -9.11 -6.93
C LEU A 81 -11.87 -9.60 -6.63
N ALA A 82 -12.43 -10.46 -7.48
CA ALA A 82 -13.77 -11.01 -7.28
C ALA A 82 -13.86 -11.75 -5.93
N TYR A 83 -12.88 -12.61 -5.64
CA TYR A 83 -12.79 -13.32 -4.36
C TYR A 83 -12.76 -12.35 -3.17
N THR A 84 -11.91 -11.33 -3.22
CA THR A 84 -11.80 -10.32 -2.15
C THR A 84 -13.12 -9.57 -1.96
N LEU A 85 -13.80 -9.18 -3.04
CA LEU A 85 -15.08 -8.45 -2.96
C LEU A 85 -16.24 -9.32 -2.45
N ILE A 86 -16.28 -10.59 -2.85
CA ILE A 86 -17.28 -11.56 -2.36
C ILE A 86 -17.10 -11.78 -0.86
N ARG A 87 -15.86 -11.87 -0.38
CA ARG A 87 -15.54 -12.07 1.05
C ARG A 87 -15.64 -10.80 1.88
N ASN A 88 -15.58 -9.62 1.25
CA ASN A 88 -15.59 -8.31 1.91
C ASN A 88 -16.62 -7.39 1.25
N THR A 89 -17.90 -7.68 1.47
CA THR A 89 -19.02 -7.04 0.76
C THR A 89 -19.10 -5.53 0.96
N HIS A 90 -18.67 -5.00 2.11
CA HIS A 90 -18.60 -3.55 2.38
C HIS A 90 -17.65 -2.81 1.41
N LEU A 91 -16.58 -3.46 0.94
CA LEU A 91 -15.65 -2.87 -0.02
C LEU A 91 -16.28 -2.67 -1.41
N VAL A 92 -17.36 -3.38 -1.73
CA VAL A 92 -18.06 -3.23 -3.02
C VAL A 92 -18.64 -1.83 -3.15
N GLN A 93 -19.25 -1.30 -2.09
CA GLN A 93 -19.84 0.03 -2.10
C GLN A 93 -18.75 1.11 -2.18
N LEU A 94 -17.70 1.00 -1.35
CA LEU A 94 -16.57 1.92 -1.34
C LEU A 94 -15.87 1.98 -2.70
N ARG A 95 -15.64 0.82 -3.33
CA ARG A 95 -15.01 0.73 -4.65
C ARG A 95 -15.86 1.41 -5.72
N LYS A 96 -17.18 1.18 -5.74
CA LYS A 96 -18.09 1.84 -6.70
C LYS A 96 -18.05 3.35 -6.54
N TYR A 97 -18.08 3.84 -5.30
CA TYR A 97 -18.00 5.27 -5.00
C TYR A 97 -16.69 5.89 -5.50
N GLN A 98 -15.54 5.25 -5.24
CA GLN A 98 -14.26 5.76 -5.73
C GLN A 98 -14.16 5.81 -7.25
N VAL A 99 -14.65 4.78 -7.96
CA VAL A 99 -14.61 4.73 -9.43
C VAL A 99 -15.51 5.78 -10.07
N LEU A 100 -16.64 6.15 -9.43
CA LEU A 100 -17.55 7.18 -9.93
C LEU A 100 -17.04 8.61 -9.72
N ASN A 101 -16.11 8.81 -8.78
CA ASN A 101 -15.55 10.13 -8.43
C ASN A 101 -14.11 10.34 -8.95
N LEU A 102 -13.65 9.48 -9.87
CA LEU A 102 -12.39 9.59 -10.61
C LEU A 102 -12.69 9.91 -12.07
#